data_AF-A0A2J0L1P9-F1
#
_entry.id   AF-A0A2J0L1P9-F1
#
_cell.length_a   1.000
_cell.length_b   1.000
_cell.length_c   1.000
_cell.angle_alpha   90.00
_cell.angle_beta   90.00
_cell.angle_gamma   90.00
#
_symmetry.space_group_name_H-M   'P 1'
#
loop_
_entity.id
_entity.type
_entity.pdbx_description
1 polymer ?
#
loop_
_entity_poly.entity_id
_entity_poly.type
_entity_poly.pdbx_seq_one_letter_code
_entity_poly.pdbx_strand_id
1 'polypeptide(L)' 'MNKIADVFELDKTLIQKIKLKDLKLKVKRPKKGGLKIDKIRKAIDIDLCDLDYYLKLLKTDITA' A
#
# COMPACT_ATOMS: atom_id res chain seq x y z
N MET A 1 -3.05 0.68 11.25
CA MET A 1 -2.29 1.85 10.78
C MET A 1 -2.71 2.11 9.35
N ASN A 2 -3.23 3.31 9.07
CA ASN A 2 -3.80 3.67 7.76
C ASN A 2 -2.80 4.58 7.04
N LYS A 3 -1.72 4.00 6.52
CA LYS A 3 -0.54 4.74 6.01
C LYS A 3 -0.88 5.88 5.04
N ILE A 4 -1.84 5.67 4.15
CA ILE A 4 -2.30 6.73 3.22
C ILE A 4 -2.93 7.88 4.00
N ALA A 5 -3.88 7.61 4.90
CA ALA A 5 -4.48 8.66 5.71
C ALA A 5 -3.47 9.36 6.62
N ASP A 6 -2.48 8.62 7.13
CA ASP A 6 -1.39 9.19 7.94
C ASP A 6 -0.51 10.15 7.12
N VAL A 7 -0.08 9.76 5.91
CA VAL A 7 0.79 10.58 5.05
C VAL A 7 0.04 11.78 4.46
N PHE A 8 -1.20 11.58 4.04
CA PHE A 8 -2.02 12.60 3.37
C PHE A 8 -2.89 13.42 4.33
N GLU A 9 -2.74 13.22 5.65
CA GLU A 9 -3.48 13.96 6.69
C GLU A 9 -5.01 13.88 6.53
N LEU A 10 -5.51 12.73 6.09
CA LEU A 10 -6.92 12.50 5.85
C LEU A 10 -7.65 12.09 7.14
N ASP A 11 -8.95 12.39 7.20
CA ASP A 11 -9.81 11.96 8.30
C ASP A 11 -9.91 10.43 8.36
N LYS A 12 -9.35 9.85 9.43
CA LYS A 12 -9.30 8.40 9.65
C LYS A 12 -10.65 7.83 10.07
N THR A 13 -11.58 8.66 10.56
CA THR A 13 -12.91 8.21 10.99
C THR A 13 -13.74 7.70 9.82
N LEU A 14 -13.41 8.14 8.60
CA LEU A 14 -14.03 7.70 7.36
C LEU A 14 -13.60 6.29 6.94
N ILE A 15 -12.58 5.70 7.56
CA ILE A 15 -12.04 4.39 7.18
C ILE A 15 -12.67 3.29 8.05
N GLN A 16 -13.51 2.46 7.43
CA GLN A 16 -14.14 1.32 8.08
C GLN A 16 -13.46 0.00 7.70
N LYS A 17 -13.18 -0.83 8.71
CA LYS A 17 -12.58 -2.16 8.50
C LYS A 17 -13.67 -3.16 8.10
N ILE A 18 -13.57 -3.68 6.89
CA ILE A 18 -14.47 -4.71 6.35
C ILE A 18 -13.74 -6.06 6.20
N LYS A 19 -14.48 -7.19 6.26
CA LYS A 19 -13.89 -8.51 5.99
C LYS A 19 -14.16 -8.91 4.55
N LEU A 20 -13.25 -9.69 3.96
CA LEU A 20 -13.41 -10.20 2.59
C LEU A 20 -14.71 -11.00 2.37
N LYS A 21 -15.21 -11.69 3.41
CA LYS A 21 -16.47 -12.44 3.35
C LYS A 21 -17.70 -11.53 3.22
N ASP A 22 -17.57 -10.27 3.63
CA ASP A 22 -18.66 -9.28 3.57
C ASP A 22 -18.72 -8.64 2.17
N LEU A 23 -17.73 -8.92 1.31
CA LEU A 23 -17.63 -8.43 -0.07
C LEU A 23 -18.11 -9.50 -1.06
N LYS A 24 -19.05 -9.13 -1.94
CA LYS A 24 -19.47 -9.96 -3.08
C LYS A 24 -18.44 -9.91 -4.21
N LEU A 25 -17.31 -10.58 -4.01
CA LEU A 25 -16.24 -10.64 -5.01
C LEU A 25 -16.52 -11.73 -6.06
N LYS A 26 -16.45 -11.38 -7.35
CA LYS A 26 -16.60 -12.33 -8.47
C LYS A 26 -15.48 -13.39 -8.50
N VAL A 27 -14.31 -13.06 -7.95
CA VAL A 27 -13.12 -13.92 -7.97
C VAL A 27 -12.52 -14.01 -6.56
N LYS A 28 -12.02 -15.20 -6.22
CA LYS A 28 -11.35 -15.46 -4.94
C LYS A 28 -10.05 -14.66 -4.84
N ARG A 29 -9.91 -13.88 -3.77
CA ARG A 29 -8.66 -13.17 -3.46
C ARG A 29 -7.73 -14.03 -2.60
N PRO A 30 -6.42 -14.07 -2.88
CA PRO A 30 -5.45 -14.73 -2.02
C PRO A 30 -5.33 -13.98 -0.69
N LYS A 31 -5.20 -14.71 0.42
CA LYS A 31 -5.03 -14.12 1.77
C LYS A 31 -3.67 -13.42 1.94
N LYS A 32 -2.66 -13.85 1.19
CA LYS A 32 -1.31 -13.27 1.16
C LYS A 32 -0.96 -12.97 -0.29
N GLY A 33 -0.76 -11.69 -0.61
CA GLY A 33 -0.34 -11.23 -1.93
C GLY A 33 1.03 -10.57 -1.95
N GLY A 34 1.74 -10.55 -0.82
CA GLY A 34 3.06 -9.94 -0.73
C GLY A 34 4.08 -10.68 -1.60
N LEU A 35 4.81 -9.93 -2.42
CA LEU A 35 5.95 -10.44 -3.18
C LEU A 35 7.20 -10.43 -2.31
N LYS A 36 8.10 -11.40 -2.53
CA LYS A 36 9.42 -11.41 -1.88
C LYS A 36 10.35 -10.46 -2.63
N ILE A 37 10.40 -9.22 -2.18
CA ILE A 37 11.15 -8.12 -2.83
C ILE A 37 12.66 -8.36 -2.79
N ASP A 38 13.17 -9.11 -1.81
CA ASP A 38 14.60 -9.43 -1.68
C ASP A 38 15.19 -10.14 -2.91
N LYS A 39 14.37 -10.97 -3.58
CA LYS A 39 14.79 -11.64 -4.82
C LYS A 39 14.87 -10.68 -6.00
N ILE A 40 14.01 -9.66 -6.01
CA ILE A 40 13.94 -8.66 -7.07
C ILE A 40 15.10 -7.68 -6.94
N ARG A 41 15.40 -7.20 -5.72
CA ARG A 41 16.56 -6.34 -5.46
C ARG A 41 17.86 -6.94 -5.99
N LYS A 42 18.08 -8.24 -5.72
CA LYS A 42 19.25 -8.98 -6.23
C LYS A 42 19.27 -9.18 -7.74
N ALA A 43 18.11 -9.24 -8.38
CA ALA A 43 18.00 -9.54 -9.80
C ALA A 43 18.07 -8.30 -10.70
N ILE A 44 17.61 -7.15 -10.20
CA ILE A 44 17.49 -5.90 -10.98
C ILE A 44 18.55 -4.87 -10.57
N ASP A 45 19.34 -5.15 -9.51
CA ASP A 45 20.37 -4.24 -8.97
C ASP A 45 19.82 -2.83 -8.65
N ILE A 46 18.56 -2.79 -8.20
CA ILE A 46 17.88 -1.57 -7.77
C ILE A 46 17.57 -1.69 -6.28
N ASP A 47 17.96 -0.66 -5.53
CA ASP A 47 17.50 -0.45 -4.17
C ASP A 47 16.08 0.10 -4.18
N LEU A 48 15.13 -0.80 -3.95
CA LEU A 48 13.73 -0.43 -3.74
C LEU A 48 13.60 0.20 -2.35
N CYS A 49 13.24 1.48 -2.29
CA CYS A 49 12.98 2.17 -1.02
C CYS A 49 11.74 1.60 -0.32
N ASP A 50 11.54 1.97 0.94
CA ASP A 50 10.35 1.57 1.68
C ASP A 50 9.08 2.25 1.16
N LEU A 51 7.93 1.70 1.55
CA LEU A 51 6.62 2.20 1.16
C LEU A 51 6.38 3.64 1.63
N ASP A 52 6.92 4.02 2.79
CA ASP A 52 6.63 5.31 3.41
C ASP A 52 7.35 6.44 2.69
N TYR A 53 8.57 6.19 2.19
CA TYR A 53 9.31 7.08 1.30
C TYR A 53 8.51 7.38 0.03
N TYR A 54 8.06 6.35 -0.69
CA TYR A 54 7.33 6.55 -1.94
C TYR A 54 5.96 7.18 -1.73
N LEU A 55 5.27 6.91 -0.62
CA LEU A 55 4.02 7.60 -0.29
C LEU A 55 4.22 9.10 -0.06
N LYS A 56 5.32 9.50 0.60
CA LYS A 56 5.66 10.91 0.79
C LYS A 56 6.03 11.58 -0.53
N LEU A 57 6.84 10.93 -1.35
CA LEU A 57 7.20 11.42 -2.69
C LEU A 57 5.94 11.66 -3.53
N LEU A 58 5.02 10.69 -3.55
CA LEU A 58 3.75 10.82 -4.27
C LEU A 58 2.90 11.98 -3.76
N LYS A 59 2.85 12.22 -2.44
CA LYS A 59 2.17 13.39 -1.88
C LYS A 59 2.78 14.68 -2.43
N THR A 60 4.11 14.80 -2.41
CA THR A 60 4.82 15.95 -2.95
C THR A 60 4.48 16.19 -4.42
N ASP A 61 4.55 15.15 -5.26
CA ASP A 61 4.26 15.25 -6.70
C ASP A 61 2.82 15.67 -7.00
N ILE A 62 1.84 15.22 -6.20
CA ILE A 62 0.42 15.59 -6.38
C ILE A 62 0.15 17.05 -5.95
N THR A 63 0.93 17.55 -4.99
CA THR A 63 0.77 18.91 -4.43
C THR A 63 1.62 19.98 -5.10
N ALA A 64 2.53 19.59 -6.00
CA ALA A 64 3.38 20.48 -6.78
C ALA A 64 2.62 21.08 -7.97
#